data_AF-A0A7D5NX65-F1
#
_entry.id   AF-A0A7D5NX65-F1
#
_cell.length_a   1.000
_cell.length_b   1.000
_cell.length_c   1.000
_cell.angle_alpha   90.00
_cell.angle_beta   90.00
_cell.angle_gamma   90.00
#
_symmetry.space_group_name_H-M   'P 1'
#
loop_
_entity.id
_entity.type
_entity.pdbx_description
1 polymer ?
#
loop_
_entity_poly.entity_id
_entity_poly.type
_entity_poly.pdbx_seq_one_letter_code
_entity_poly.pdbx_strand_id
1 'polypeptide(L)'
;MIRVVVAGATGKLGSLVCRLIEAQDDMCLAGAVVSANGGHVGKEIAPGVHAVGPDDIGALVKEADVFVDVTPASAAEVNLMRALPSGINCVIGSTGINEGAIKEVERLIAGKGSSAVLTANFSIGVNVFWKLCEQMARMLPDYEVEIIEVHHDKKKDAPSGTALKAARIISESTGVEKLLCGREGVVGARGREIGIHAVRIGDVVGEHTVIFGGNKERLELTHKAHSREAFAEGCITAVRWVHGKKDGKVHTMAEVLGL
;
A
#
# COMPACT_ATOMS: atom_id res chain seq x y z
N MET A 1 -1.39 -3.28 -25.20
CA MET A 1 -1.70 -2.19 -24.26
C MET A 1 -2.58 -2.77 -23.16
N ILE A 2 -2.17 -2.67 -21.90
CA ILE A 2 -2.92 -3.19 -20.74
C ILE A 2 -4.10 -2.26 -20.47
N ARG A 3 -5.32 -2.78 -20.52
CA ARG A 3 -6.55 -2.04 -20.24
C ARG A 3 -6.82 -2.05 -18.73
N VAL A 4 -6.74 -0.89 -18.09
CA VAL A 4 -6.82 -0.78 -16.63
C VAL A 4 -8.10 -0.06 -16.21
N VAL A 5 -8.85 -0.65 -15.27
CA VAL A 5 -9.98 0.02 -14.60
C VAL A 5 -9.55 0.45 -13.21
N VAL A 6 -9.79 1.72 -12.84
CA VAL A 6 -9.39 2.26 -11.53
C VAL A 6 -10.60 2.67 -10.71
N ALA A 7 -10.78 2.03 -9.54
CA ALA A 7 -11.72 2.45 -8.52
C ALA A 7 -11.09 3.43 -7.53
N GLY A 8 -11.84 4.50 -7.21
CA GLY A 8 -11.32 5.64 -6.47
C GLY A 8 -10.62 6.66 -7.36
N ALA A 9 -11.01 6.74 -8.63
CA ALA A 9 -10.34 7.52 -9.68
C ALA A 9 -10.19 9.02 -9.38
N THR A 10 -11.05 9.59 -8.54
CA THR A 10 -10.96 11.01 -8.12
C THR A 10 -10.29 11.22 -6.75
N GLY A 11 -9.86 10.14 -6.10
CA GLY A 11 -9.13 10.19 -4.83
C GLY A 11 -7.70 10.71 -4.98
N LYS A 12 -7.03 10.93 -3.85
CA LYS A 12 -5.64 11.44 -3.80
C LYS A 12 -4.65 10.53 -4.55
N LEU A 13 -4.79 9.21 -4.41
CA LEU A 13 -3.94 8.24 -5.11
C LEU A 13 -4.53 7.87 -6.47
N GLY A 14 -5.83 7.58 -6.54
CA GLY A 14 -6.47 7.15 -7.78
C GLY A 14 -6.34 8.13 -8.92
N SER A 15 -6.40 9.44 -8.67
CA SER A 15 -6.20 10.46 -9.72
C SER A 15 -4.77 10.48 -10.26
N LEU A 16 -3.77 10.25 -9.40
CA LEU A 16 -2.38 10.09 -9.82
C LEU A 16 -2.18 8.81 -10.62
N VAL A 17 -2.79 7.70 -10.20
CA VAL A 17 -2.74 6.42 -10.94
C VAL A 17 -3.36 6.57 -12.32
N CYS A 18 -4.56 7.17 -12.42
CA CYS A 18 -5.20 7.43 -13.72
C CYS A 18 -4.31 8.25 -14.65
N ARG A 19 -3.74 9.35 -14.14
CA ARG A 19 -2.81 10.19 -14.92
C ARG A 19 -1.56 9.43 -15.37
N LEU A 20 -0.98 8.62 -14.48
CA LEU A 20 0.23 7.87 -14.81
C LEU A 20 -0.05 6.78 -15.85
N ILE A 21 -1.20 6.10 -15.77
CA ILE A 21 -1.64 5.11 -16.78
C ILE A 21 -1.65 5.76 -18.17
N GLU A 22 -2.28 6.93 -18.31
CA GLU A 22 -2.37 7.65 -19.59
C GLU A 22 -1.02 8.19 -20.10
N ALA A 23 -0.02 8.27 -19.23
CA ALA A 23 1.33 8.67 -19.59
C ALA A 23 2.22 7.48 -20.00
N GLN A 24 1.71 6.24 -20.01
CA GLN A 24 2.47 5.07 -20.41
C GLN A 24 2.14 4.65 -21.86
N ASP A 25 3.13 4.10 -22.56
CA ASP A 25 2.93 3.54 -23.90
C ASP A 25 2.32 2.12 -23.87
N ASP A 26 2.47 1.41 -22.75
CA ASP A 26 2.11 0.00 -22.62
C ASP A 26 0.74 -0.24 -21.96
N MET A 27 0.04 0.79 -21.50
CA MET A 27 -1.27 0.71 -20.84
C MET A 27 -2.16 1.91 -21.12
N CYS A 28 -3.47 1.75 -20.90
CA CYS A 28 -4.44 2.83 -21.01
C CYS A 28 -5.55 2.67 -19.96
N LEU A 29 -6.22 3.78 -19.64
CA LEU A 29 -7.36 3.80 -18.75
C LEU A 29 -8.59 3.32 -19.52
N ALA A 30 -9.11 2.14 -19.18
CA ALA A 30 -10.30 1.57 -19.79
C ALA A 30 -11.58 1.91 -19.02
N GLY A 31 -11.46 2.32 -17.77
CA GLY A 31 -12.60 2.74 -16.96
C GLY A 31 -12.18 3.41 -15.66
N ALA A 32 -13.04 4.32 -15.19
CA ALA A 32 -12.84 5.05 -13.95
C ALA A 32 -14.08 4.91 -13.07
N VAL A 33 -13.91 4.45 -11.84
CA VAL A 33 -15.00 4.23 -10.90
C VAL A 33 -14.87 5.19 -9.73
N VAL A 34 -15.99 5.85 -9.40
CA VAL A 34 -16.09 6.84 -8.33
C VAL A 34 -17.24 6.49 -7.38
N SER A 35 -17.30 7.16 -6.24
CA SER A 35 -18.45 7.02 -5.33
C SER A 35 -19.73 7.49 -6.00
N ALA A 36 -20.80 6.71 -5.91
CA ALA A 36 -22.13 7.06 -6.41
C ALA A 36 -22.63 8.40 -5.83
N ASN A 37 -22.32 8.66 -4.55
CA ASN A 37 -22.76 9.85 -3.83
C ASN A 37 -21.72 10.99 -3.85
N GLY A 38 -20.62 10.82 -4.57
CA GLY A 38 -19.51 11.77 -4.59
C GLY A 38 -19.66 12.94 -5.57
N GLY A 39 -20.73 12.98 -6.37
CA GLY A 39 -20.94 14.03 -7.37
C GLY A 39 -19.94 14.02 -8.53
N HIS A 40 -19.25 12.89 -8.74
CA HIS A 40 -18.22 12.75 -9.78
C HIS A 40 -18.61 11.81 -10.92
N VAL A 41 -19.76 11.14 -10.84
CA VAL A 41 -20.28 10.31 -11.94
C VAL A 41 -20.51 11.21 -13.17
N GLY A 42 -20.10 10.73 -14.34
CA GLY A 42 -20.13 11.47 -15.60
C GLY A 42 -18.98 12.45 -15.80
N LYS A 43 -18.09 12.63 -14.82
CA LYS A 43 -16.88 13.46 -15.00
C LYS A 43 -15.89 12.77 -15.93
N GLU A 44 -15.37 13.48 -16.92
CA GLU A 44 -14.26 12.99 -17.73
C GLU A 44 -12.97 12.93 -16.90
N ILE A 45 -12.33 11.76 -16.85
CA ILE A 45 -11.12 11.48 -16.06
C ILE A 45 -9.88 11.45 -16.96
N ALA A 46 -10.03 10.89 -18.16
CA ALA A 46 -9.06 10.86 -19.25
C ALA A 46 -9.82 11.01 -20.58
N PRO A 47 -9.16 11.35 -21.70
CA PRO A 47 -9.83 11.55 -22.98
C PRO A 47 -10.75 10.38 -23.36
N GLY A 48 -12.07 10.62 -23.40
CA GLY A 48 -13.07 9.59 -23.72
C GLY A 48 -13.44 8.65 -22.56
N VAL A 49 -12.80 8.74 -21.40
CA VAL A 49 -13.09 7.93 -20.22
C VAL A 49 -13.85 8.74 -19.18
N HIS A 50 -15.14 8.44 -19.05
CA HIS A 50 -16.03 9.10 -18.09
C HIS A 50 -16.19 8.23 -16.84
N ALA A 51 -16.16 8.88 -15.67
CA ALA A 51 -16.33 8.20 -14.39
C ALA A 51 -17.74 7.62 -14.24
N VAL A 52 -17.83 6.38 -13.77
CA VAL A 52 -19.09 5.68 -13.50
C VAL A 52 -19.22 5.32 -12.02
N GLY A 53 -20.43 4.91 -11.64
CA GLY A 53 -20.69 4.43 -10.28
C GLY A 53 -20.15 3.02 -10.05
N PRO A 54 -20.12 2.56 -8.78
CA PRO A 54 -19.64 1.22 -8.46
C PRO A 54 -20.49 0.10 -9.07
N ASP A 55 -21.75 0.36 -9.43
CA ASP A 55 -22.66 -0.66 -9.99
C ASP A 55 -22.22 -1.12 -11.39
N ASP A 56 -21.47 -0.28 -12.10
CA ASP A 56 -20.98 -0.53 -13.45
C ASP A 56 -19.66 -1.33 -13.47
N ILE A 57 -19.05 -1.61 -12.31
CA ILE A 57 -17.77 -2.35 -12.21
C ILE A 57 -17.84 -3.67 -12.98
N GLY A 58 -18.91 -4.45 -12.78
CA GLY A 58 -19.05 -5.78 -13.40
C GLY A 58 -19.14 -5.75 -14.92
N ALA A 59 -19.58 -4.64 -15.51
CA ALA A 59 -19.58 -4.44 -16.96
C ALA A 59 -18.20 -3.99 -17.44
N LEU A 60 -17.58 -3.02 -16.77
CA LEU A 60 -16.26 -2.49 -17.13
C LEU A 60 -15.16 -3.55 -17.14
N VAL A 61 -15.14 -4.43 -16.13
CA VAL A 61 -14.06 -5.42 -15.99
C VAL A 61 -14.08 -6.52 -17.07
N LYS A 62 -15.17 -6.66 -17.84
CA LYS A 62 -15.22 -7.62 -18.97
C LYS A 62 -14.30 -7.23 -20.12
N GLU A 63 -14.08 -5.94 -20.28
CA GLU A 63 -13.24 -5.35 -21.33
C GLU A 63 -11.96 -4.74 -20.76
N ALA A 64 -11.51 -5.25 -19.62
CA ALA A 64 -10.28 -4.81 -18.97
C ALA A 64 -9.41 -6.00 -18.61
N ASP A 65 -8.11 -5.73 -18.44
CA ASP A 65 -7.13 -6.76 -18.14
C ASP A 65 -6.72 -6.72 -16.66
N VAL A 66 -6.77 -5.53 -16.03
CA VAL A 66 -6.47 -5.34 -14.60
C VAL A 66 -7.45 -4.36 -13.95
N PHE A 67 -7.94 -4.73 -12.76
CA PHE A 67 -8.74 -3.86 -11.88
C PHE A 67 -7.89 -3.33 -10.72
N VAL A 68 -7.80 -2.01 -10.57
CA VAL A 68 -7.11 -1.35 -9.46
C VAL A 68 -8.13 -0.80 -8.49
N ASP A 69 -8.06 -1.21 -7.22
CA ASP A 69 -8.86 -0.62 -6.14
C ASP A 69 -7.97 0.12 -5.14
N VAL A 70 -8.14 1.45 -5.10
CA VAL A 70 -7.48 2.34 -4.12
C VAL A 70 -8.51 3.15 -3.33
N THR A 71 -9.65 2.51 -3.03
CA THR A 71 -10.76 3.09 -2.26
C THR A 71 -10.62 2.80 -0.75
N PRO A 72 -11.43 3.43 0.12
CA PRO A 72 -11.52 3.02 1.53
C PRO A 72 -12.02 1.58 1.68
N ALA A 73 -11.68 0.91 2.80
CA ALA A 73 -11.99 -0.50 3.03
C ALA A 73 -13.46 -0.90 2.75
N SER A 74 -14.43 -0.11 3.24
CA SER A 74 -15.85 -0.39 3.05
C SER A 74 -16.29 -0.37 1.58
N ALA A 75 -15.66 0.46 0.75
CA ALA A 75 -15.93 0.48 -0.69
C ALA A 75 -15.19 -0.66 -1.41
N ALA A 76 -13.96 -0.95 -1.01
CA ALA A 76 -13.16 -2.01 -1.60
C ALA A 76 -13.85 -3.37 -1.46
N GLU A 77 -14.43 -3.68 -0.30
CA GLU A 77 -15.19 -4.92 -0.08
C GLU A 77 -16.31 -5.08 -1.10
N VAL A 78 -17.08 -4.03 -1.37
CA VAL A 78 -18.17 -4.05 -2.36
C VAL A 78 -17.63 -4.14 -3.79
N ASN A 79 -16.62 -3.35 -4.12
CA ASN A 79 -16.03 -3.28 -5.45
C ASN A 79 -15.41 -4.63 -5.86
N LEU A 80 -14.68 -5.27 -4.95
CA LEU A 80 -14.02 -6.55 -5.19
C LEU A 80 -15.04 -7.65 -5.47
N MET A 81 -16.17 -7.67 -4.75
CA MET A 81 -17.24 -8.64 -5.01
C MET A 81 -17.92 -8.44 -6.38
N ARG A 82 -17.78 -7.26 -6.98
CA ARG A 82 -18.29 -6.97 -8.33
C ARG A 82 -17.26 -7.24 -9.42
N ALA A 83 -15.98 -7.02 -9.13
CA ALA A 83 -14.89 -7.19 -10.09
C ALA A 83 -14.47 -8.67 -10.25
N LEU A 84 -14.19 -9.35 -9.14
CA LEU A 84 -13.54 -10.66 -9.12
C LEU A 84 -14.34 -11.81 -9.78
N PRO A 85 -15.69 -11.83 -9.79
CA PRO A 85 -16.44 -12.89 -10.48
C PRO A 85 -16.12 -13.02 -11.98
N SER A 86 -15.61 -11.97 -12.62
CA SER A 86 -15.16 -11.97 -14.02
C SER A 86 -13.85 -12.75 -14.25
N GLY A 87 -13.06 -13.01 -13.20
CA GLY A 87 -11.71 -13.55 -13.31
C GLY A 87 -10.67 -12.51 -13.74
N ILE A 88 -10.94 -11.22 -13.55
CA ILE A 88 -9.94 -10.17 -13.79
C ILE A 88 -8.82 -10.22 -12.74
N ASN A 89 -7.60 -9.91 -13.17
CA ASN A 89 -6.48 -9.68 -12.27
C ASN A 89 -6.66 -8.37 -11.50
N CYS A 90 -6.22 -8.29 -10.25
CA CYS A 90 -6.46 -7.08 -9.47
C CYS A 90 -5.26 -6.57 -8.66
N VAL A 91 -5.28 -5.27 -8.37
CA VAL A 91 -4.34 -4.59 -7.50
C VAL A 91 -5.14 -3.87 -6.43
N ILE A 92 -4.90 -4.21 -5.16
CA ILE A 92 -5.69 -3.78 -4.01
C ILE A 92 -4.78 -2.98 -3.07
N GLY A 93 -5.04 -1.69 -2.99
CA GLY A 93 -4.31 -0.74 -2.13
C GLY A 93 -5.04 -0.35 -0.85
N SER A 94 -6.25 -0.87 -0.64
CA SER A 94 -7.10 -0.51 0.48
C SER A 94 -6.61 -1.17 1.77
N THR A 95 -6.35 -0.34 2.78
CA THR A 95 -5.97 -0.79 4.13
C THR A 95 -7.21 -0.99 5.01
N GLY A 96 -7.17 -1.99 5.88
CA GLY A 96 -8.24 -2.23 6.87
C GLY A 96 -9.45 -2.99 6.33
N ILE A 97 -9.31 -3.70 5.21
CA ILE A 97 -10.30 -4.68 4.73
C ILE A 97 -10.48 -5.76 5.80
N ASN A 98 -11.74 -6.17 6.04
CA ASN A 98 -12.04 -7.23 6.98
C ASN A 98 -11.41 -8.58 6.58
N GLU A 99 -10.94 -9.37 7.55
CA GLU A 99 -10.35 -10.69 7.29
C GLU A 99 -11.29 -11.65 6.52
N GLY A 100 -12.59 -11.60 6.80
CA GLY A 100 -13.60 -12.39 6.08
C GLY A 100 -13.68 -11.99 4.61
N ALA A 101 -13.58 -10.69 4.31
CA ALA A 101 -13.56 -10.21 2.94
C ALA A 101 -12.24 -10.58 2.23
N ILE A 102 -11.10 -10.55 2.91
CA ILE A 102 -9.82 -11.02 2.35
C ILE A 102 -9.90 -12.51 1.99
N LYS A 103 -10.44 -13.36 2.88
CA LYS A 103 -10.63 -14.79 2.60
C LYS A 103 -11.54 -15.03 1.40
N GLU A 104 -12.57 -14.20 1.24
CA GLU A 104 -13.46 -14.29 0.09
C GLU A 104 -12.76 -13.86 -1.20
N VAL A 105 -11.92 -12.82 -1.16
CA VAL A 105 -11.06 -12.42 -2.28
C VAL A 105 -10.14 -13.58 -2.67
N GLU A 106 -9.42 -14.18 -1.72
CA GLU A 106 -8.55 -15.34 -1.96
C GLU A 106 -9.31 -16.50 -2.61
N ARG A 107 -10.51 -16.81 -2.12
CA ARG A 107 -11.37 -17.87 -2.67
C ARG A 107 -11.77 -17.59 -4.11
N LEU A 108 -12.20 -16.36 -4.43
CA LEU A 108 -12.60 -15.96 -5.77
C LEU A 108 -11.42 -15.97 -6.75
N ILE A 109 -10.27 -15.44 -6.31
CA ILE A 109 -9.01 -15.43 -7.07
C ILE A 109 -8.59 -16.88 -7.42
N ALA A 110 -8.55 -17.77 -6.42
CA ALA A 110 -8.21 -19.17 -6.63
C ALA A 110 -9.23 -19.89 -7.55
N GLY A 111 -10.52 -19.65 -7.35
CA GLY A 111 -11.58 -20.30 -8.13
C GLY A 111 -11.66 -19.86 -9.59
N LYS A 112 -11.17 -18.65 -9.92
CA LYS A 112 -11.13 -18.12 -11.29
C LYS A 112 -9.77 -18.29 -11.96
N GLY A 113 -8.74 -18.64 -11.20
CA GLY A 113 -7.36 -18.70 -11.68
C GLY A 113 -6.77 -17.33 -12.03
N SER A 114 -7.39 -16.23 -11.58
CA SER A 114 -6.81 -14.90 -11.66
C SER A 114 -5.77 -14.69 -10.56
N SER A 115 -5.12 -13.54 -10.53
CA SER A 115 -4.12 -13.19 -9.52
C SER A 115 -4.37 -11.79 -8.99
N ALA A 116 -3.96 -11.56 -7.74
CA ALA A 116 -4.09 -10.27 -7.08
C ALA A 116 -2.75 -9.81 -6.49
N VAL A 117 -2.56 -8.49 -6.41
CA VAL A 117 -1.55 -7.88 -5.52
C VAL A 117 -2.29 -7.12 -4.44
N LEU A 118 -2.14 -7.54 -3.18
CA LEU A 118 -2.68 -6.83 -2.01
C LEU A 118 -1.53 -6.18 -1.24
N THR A 119 -1.59 -4.87 -1.06
CA THR A 119 -0.55 -4.15 -0.32
C THR A 119 -1.09 -2.98 0.48
N ALA A 120 -0.51 -2.78 1.66
CA ALA A 120 -0.73 -1.59 2.48
C ALA A 120 0.09 -0.38 2.00
N ASN A 121 1.10 -0.58 1.15
CA ASN A 121 1.94 0.49 0.62
C ASN A 121 2.55 0.09 -0.73
N PHE A 122 2.25 0.88 -1.78
CA PHE A 122 2.80 0.65 -3.12
C PHE A 122 4.23 1.15 -3.28
N SER A 123 4.73 2.05 -2.42
CA SER A 123 6.06 2.64 -2.61
C SER A 123 7.14 1.55 -2.70
N ILE A 124 7.87 1.56 -3.82
CA ILE A 124 9.01 0.66 -4.05
C ILE A 124 10.05 0.87 -2.94
N GLY A 125 10.38 2.13 -2.65
CA GLY A 125 11.34 2.50 -1.61
C GLY A 125 10.93 2.01 -0.22
N VAL A 126 9.64 2.07 0.14
CA VAL A 126 9.15 1.56 1.43
C VAL A 126 9.26 0.03 1.51
N ASN A 127 8.97 -0.69 0.43
CA ASN A 127 9.09 -2.14 0.44
C ASN A 127 10.56 -2.59 0.55
N VAL A 128 11.49 -1.90 -0.13
CA VAL A 128 12.94 -2.11 0.04
C VAL A 128 13.38 -1.76 1.46
N PHE A 129 12.92 -0.64 2.01
CA PHE A 129 13.19 -0.23 3.38
C PHE A 129 12.78 -1.31 4.40
N TRP A 130 11.59 -1.88 4.26
CA TRP A 130 11.15 -2.99 5.13
C TRP A 130 12.03 -4.23 5.00
N LYS A 131 12.45 -4.58 3.77
CA LYS A 131 13.37 -5.70 3.54
C LYS A 131 14.72 -5.47 4.21
N LEU A 132 15.24 -4.26 4.14
CA LEU A 132 16.50 -3.90 4.80
C LEU A 132 16.34 -3.87 6.33
N CYS A 133 15.19 -3.45 6.86
CA CYS A 133 14.90 -3.57 8.30
C CYS A 133 14.96 -5.03 8.77
N GLU A 134 14.37 -5.96 8.01
CA GLU A 134 14.44 -7.41 8.29
C GLU A 134 15.89 -7.90 8.33
N GLN A 135 16.69 -7.53 7.32
CA GLN A 135 18.10 -7.94 7.23
C GLN A 135 18.95 -7.36 8.37
N MET A 136 18.81 -6.05 8.64
CA MET A 136 19.52 -5.37 9.71
C MET A 136 19.16 -5.97 11.07
N ALA A 137 17.88 -6.25 11.32
CA ALA A 137 17.42 -6.88 12.55
C ALA A 137 18.03 -8.28 12.78
N ARG A 138 18.20 -9.07 11.73
CA ARG A 138 18.87 -10.39 11.81
C ARG A 138 20.38 -10.28 12.03
N MET A 139 21.02 -9.27 11.45
CA MET A 139 22.47 -9.06 11.55
C MET A 139 22.87 -8.38 12.86
N LEU A 140 21.97 -7.61 13.48
CA LEU A 140 22.21 -6.82 14.70
C LEU A 140 21.17 -7.16 15.80
N PRO A 141 21.05 -8.43 16.23
CA PRO A 141 19.97 -8.86 17.14
C PRO A 141 20.07 -8.26 18.55
N ASP A 142 21.27 -7.86 18.97
CA ASP A 142 21.54 -7.27 20.29
C ASP A 142 21.48 -5.74 20.29
N TYR A 143 21.27 -5.11 19.13
CA TYR A 143 21.20 -3.66 19.02
C TYR A 143 19.84 -3.15 19.51
N GLU A 144 19.86 -2.01 20.18
CA GLU A 144 18.65 -1.29 20.54
C GLU A 144 18.00 -0.70 19.29
N VAL A 145 16.67 -0.69 19.22
CA VAL A 145 15.95 -0.20 18.05
C VAL A 145 15.07 0.99 18.39
N GLU A 146 15.21 2.06 17.62
CA GLU A 146 14.33 3.23 17.63
C GLU A 146 13.78 3.48 16.22
N ILE A 147 12.49 3.82 16.14
CA ILE A 147 11.82 4.17 14.89
C ILE A 147 11.31 5.60 15.02
N ILE A 148 11.74 6.47 14.12
CA ILE A 148 11.28 7.85 14.03
C ILE A 148 10.50 8.00 12.74
N GLU A 149 9.28 8.53 12.83
CA GLU A 149 8.45 8.84 11.66
C GLU A 149 8.01 10.30 11.65
N VAL A 150 8.07 10.94 10.49
CA VAL A 150 7.70 12.34 10.28
C VAL A 150 6.64 12.42 9.20
N HIS A 151 5.52 13.07 9.49
CA HIS A 151 4.45 13.33 8.51
C HIS A 151 3.86 14.71 8.70
N HIS A 152 3.04 15.12 7.75
CA HIS A 152 2.28 16.35 7.79
C HIS A 152 1.36 16.47 9.02
N ASP A 153 1.02 17.71 9.37
CA ASP A 153 0.19 18.08 10.51
C ASP A 153 -1.22 17.43 10.54
N LYS A 154 -1.78 17.14 9.36
CA LYS A 154 -3.12 16.54 9.19
C LYS A 154 -3.15 15.01 9.36
N LYS A 155 -2.03 14.34 9.63
CA LYS A 155 -2.01 12.88 9.73
C LYS A 155 -2.60 12.47 11.08
N LYS A 156 -3.67 11.66 11.03
CA LYS A 156 -4.50 11.34 12.20
C LYS A 156 -3.94 10.19 13.04
N ASP A 157 -3.38 9.18 12.39
CA ASP A 157 -2.81 7.99 13.03
C ASP A 157 -1.36 8.24 13.47
N ALA A 158 -0.99 7.74 14.64
CA ALA A 158 0.37 7.70 15.18
C ALA A 158 0.52 6.46 16.08
N PRO A 159 1.51 5.58 15.85
CA PRO A 159 2.46 5.58 14.74
C PRO A 159 1.80 5.29 13.38
N SER A 160 2.45 5.74 12.30
CA SER A 160 2.03 5.43 10.93
C SER A 160 2.05 3.93 10.66
N GLY A 161 1.19 3.45 9.77
CA GLY A 161 1.19 2.03 9.34
C GLY A 161 2.54 1.55 8.80
N THR A 162 3.36 2.45 8.20
CA THR A 162 4.70 2.09 7.74
C THR A 162 5.69 1.87 8.89
N ALA A 163 5.61 2.70 9.94
CA ALA A 163 6.40 2.52 11.16
C ALA A 163 5.98 1.26 11.93
N LEU A 164 4.67 1.02 12.05
CA LEU A 164 4.15 -0.20 12.70
C LEU A 164 4.58 -1.48 11.98
N LYS A 165 4.55 -1.48 10.64
CA LYS A 165 5.03 -2.64 9.87
C LYS A 165 6.54 -2.85 10.01
N ALA A 166 7.34 -1.78 10.05
CA ALA A 166 8.77 -1.90 10.35
C ALA A 166 9.01 -2.48 11.76
N ALA A 167 8.31 -1.96 12.77
CA ALA A 167 8.38 -2.47 14.14
C ALA A 167 8.02 -3.97 14.21
N ARG A 168 6.96 -4.39 13.51
CA ARG A 168 6.56 -5.80 13.44
C ARG A 168 7.64 -6.68 12.82
N ILE A 169 8.19 -6.30 11.67
CA ILE A 169 9.26 -7.06 10.99
C ILE A 169 10.49 -7.21 11.90
N ILE A 170 10.88 -6.14 12.58
CA ILE A 170 12.02 -6.14 13.50
C ILE A 170 11.70 -7.01 14.72
N SER A 171 10.49 -6.90 15.27
CA SER A 171 10.01 -7.72 16.38
C SER A 171 10.05 -9.21 16.04
N GLU A 172 9.51 -9.60 14.88
CA GLU A 172 9.54 -10.98 14.36
C GLU A 172 10.98 -11.49 14.15
N SER A 173 11.92 -10.61 13.79
CA SER A 173 13.31 -10.98 13.53
C SER A 173 14.20 -11.06 14.79
N THR A 174 13.89 -10.28 15.82
CA THR A 174 14.71 -10.15 17.05
C THR A 174 14.08 -10.80 18.28
N GLY A 175 12.78 -11.14 18.22
CA GLY A 175 11.99 -11.60 19.36
C GLY A 175 11.75 -10.51 20.42
N VAL A 176 11.87 -9.23 20.06
CA VAL A 176 11.54 -8.10 20.94
C VAL A 176 10.07 -7.74 20.75
N GLU A 177 9.23 -8.09 21.72
CA GLU A 177 7.77 -7.91 21.61
C GLU A 177 7.29 -6.55 22.14
N LYS A 178 8.04 -5.94 23.07
CA LYS A 178 7.63 -4.70 23.71
C LYS A 178 7.82 -3.52 22.76
N LEU A 179 6.71 -2.91 22.34
CA LEU A 179 6.69 -1.63 21.63
C LEU A 179 6.43 -0.50 22.64
N LEU A 180 7.24 0.57 22.58
CA LEU A 180 7.04 1.76 23.41
C LEU A 180 6.85 2.99 22.51
N CYS A 181 5.70 3.64 22.60
CA CYS A 181 5.39 4.84 21.83
C CYS A 181 5.61 6.10 22.67
N GLY A 182 6.67 6.84 22.37
CA GLY A 182 7.04 8.05 23.13
C GLY A 182 7.64 7.77 24.51
N ARG A 183 8.26 8.81 25.08
CA ARG A 183 8.80 8.84 26.45
C ARG A 183 8.52 10.22 27.04
N GLU A 184 7.99 10.27 28.25
CA GLU A 184 7.60 11.51 28.93
C GLU A 184 8.03 11.48 30.40
N GLY A 185 8.66 12.55 30.88
CA GLY A 185 9.12 12.65 32.27
C GLY A 185 10.27 11.69 32.62
N VAL A 186 10.23 11.10 33.82
CA VAL A 186 11.28 10.21 34.34
C VAL A 186 10.88 8.74 34.09
N VAL A 187 11.26 8.21 32.93
CA VAL A 187 10.88 6.85 32.49
C VAL A 187 11.82 5.73 32.97
N GLY A 188 12.97 6.09 33.56
CA GLY A 188 13.99 5.14 33.99
C GLY A 188 14.89 4.64 32.84
N ALA A 189 15.71 3.63 33.14
CA ALA A 189 16.60 3.03 32.15
C ALA A 189 15.82 2.24 31.09
N ARG A 190 16.34 2.22 29.86
CA ARG A 190 15.76 1.47 28.74
C ARG A 190 15.75 -0.04 29.05
N GLY A 191 14.63 -0.69 28.75
CA GLY A 191 14.54 -2.16 28.74
C GLY A 191 14.73 -2.74 27.32
N ARG A 192 14.42 -4.04 27.17
CA ARG A 192 14.37 -4.71 25.87
C ARG A 192 13.06 -4.35 25.15
N GLU A 193 13.11 -3.31 24.33
CA GLU A 193 11.94 -2.72 23.65
C GLU A 193 12.32 -2.12 22.29
N ILE A 194 11.33 -1.96 21.41
CA ILE A 194 11.42 -1.15 20.19
C ILE A 194 10.71 0.18 20.45
N GLY A 195 11.45 1.27 20.44
CA GLY A 195 10.91 2.62 20.63
C GLY A 195 10.34 3.18 19.34
N ILE A 196 9.23 3.92 19.42
CA ILE A 196 8.60 4.57 18.26
C ILE A 196 8.26 6.01 18.62
N HIS A 197 8.69 6.94 17.76
CA HIS A 197 8.50 8.37 17.90
C HIS A 197 7.84 8.94 16.65
N ALA A 198 6.71 9.64 16.84
CA ALA A 198 5.95 10.24 15.76
C ALA A 198 6.04 11.78 15.80
N VAL A 199 6.45 12.37 14.69
CA VAL A 199 6.56 13.82 14.48
C VAL A 199 5.51 14.26 13.47
N ARG A 200 4.82 15.37 13.78
CA ARG A 200 3.81 15.97 12.90
C ARG A 200 4.22 17.40 12.59
N ILE A 201 4.58 17.67 11.33
CA ILE A 201 5.10 18.97 10.91
C ILE A 201 4.80 19.25 9.44
N GLY A 202 4.32 20.46 9.17
CA GLY A 202 4.15 21.00 7.81
C GLY A 202 3.40 20.07 6.87
N ASP A 203 3.96 19.89 5.67
CA ASP A 203 3.40 19.13 4.56
C ASP A 203 4.19 17.84 4.24
N VAL A 204 5.06 17.40 5.16
CA VAL A 204 5.90 16.20 4.98
C VAL A 204 5.06 15.00 4.57
N VAL A 205 5.32 14.44 3.38
CA VAL A 205 4.54 13.31 2.85
C VAL A 205 4.72 12.05 3.69
N GLY A 206 5.96 11.80 4.10
CA GLY A 206 6.33 10.71 5.01
C GLY A 206 7.84 10.49 5.01
N GLU A 207 8.45 10.53 6.19
CA GLU A 207 9.82 10.10 6.42
C GLU A 207 9.85 9.06 7.53
N HIS A 208 10.71 8.06 7.38
CA HIS A 208 10.85 6.95 8.32
C HIS A 208 12.33 6.64 8.49
N THR A 209 12.81 6.69 9.73
CA THR A 209 14.18 6.31 10.10
C THR A 209 14.11 5.19 11.11
N VAL A 210 14.78 4.07 10.84
CA VAL A 210 15.05 3.02 11.83
C VAL A 210 16.51 3.13 12.24
N ILE A 211 16.73 3.25 13.54
CA ILE A 211 18.04 3.36 14.16
C ILE A 211 18.30 2.06 14.91
N PHE A 212 19.40 1.39 14.58
CA PHE A 212 19.97 0.31 15.37
C PHE A 212 21.17 0.88 16.13
N GLY A 213 21.09 0.92 17.46
CA GLY A 213 22.12 1.47 18.34
C GLY A 213 22.85 0.40 19.14
N GLY A 214 24.18 0.44 19.10
CA GLY A 214 25.06 -0.27 20.02
C GLY A 214 25.88 0.71 20.86
N ASN A 215 26.68 0.19 21.79
CA ASN A 215 27.44 1.03 22.74
C ASN A 215 28.52 1.93 22.10
N LYS A 216 28.93 1.66 20.85
CA LYS A 216 30.06 2.34 20.18
C LYS A 216 29.70 2.93 18.82
N GLU A 217 28.59 2.51 18.24
CA GLU A 217 28.16 2.91 16.91
C GLU A 217 26.65 2.79 16.80
N ARG A 218 26.10 3.41 15.76
CA ARG A 218 24.71 3.21 15.37
C ARG A 218 24.62 3.18 13.86
N LEU A 219 23.66 2.41 13.36
CA LEU A 219 23.32 2.32 11.95
C LEU A 219 21.91 2.85 11.76
N GLU A 220 21.73 3.75 10.80
CA GLU A 220 20.45 4.38 10.50
C GLU A 220 20.02 4.06 9.07
N LEU A 221 18.79 3.59 8.92
CA LEU A 221 18.15 3.39 7.63
C LEU A 221 17.00 4.38 7.50
N THR A 222 17.05 5.23 6.48
CA THR A 222 16.03 6.28 6.26
C THR A 222 15.37 6.16 4.89
N HIS A 223 14.05 6.22 4.87
CA HIS A 223 13.24 6.41 3.67
C HIS A 223 12.52 7.77 3.73
N LYS A 224 12.52 8.52 2.63
CA LYS A 224 11.82 9.80 2.49
C LYS A 224 10.96 9.81 1.23
N ALA A 225 9.66 10.05 1.39
CA ALA A 225 8.76 10.29 0.26
C ALA A 225 8.71 11.78 -0.05
N HIS A 226 9.08 12.18 -1.26
CA HIS A 226 8.94 13.58 -1.72
C HIS A 226 7.57 13.88 -2.31
N SER A 227 6.88 12.86 -2.85
CA SER A 227 5.60 13.00 -3.54
C SER A 227 4.77 11.73 -3.36
N ARG A 228 3.44 11.87 -3.44
CA ARG A 228 2.54 10.71 -3.51
C ARG A 228 2.67 9.92 -4.81
N GLU A 229 3.34 10.49 -5.82
CA GLU A 229 3.66 9.79 -7.06
C GLU A 229 4.48 8.52 -6.83
N ALA A 230 5.32 8.47 -5.77
CA ALA A 230 6.05 7.26 -5.41
C ALA A 230 5.12 6.05 -5.14
N PHE A 231 3.91 6.29 -4.62
CA PHE A 231 2.90 5.25 -4.45
C PHE A 231 2.19 4.91 -5.76
N ALA A 232 1.91 5.93 -6.58
CA ALA A 232 1.25 5.72 -7.86
C ALA A 232 2.14 4.92 -8.82
N GLU A 233 3.45 5.23 -8.91
CA GLU A 233 4.43 4.45 -9.69
C GLU A 233 4.51 2.99 -9.24
N GLY A 234 4.51 2.74 -7.93
CA GLY A 234 4.47 1.38 -7.40
C GLY A 234 3.20 0.63 -7.78
N CYS A 235 2.06 1.32 -7.86
CA CYS A 235 0.81 0.74 -8.36
C CYS A 235 0.91 0.39 -9.85
N ILE A 236 1.51 1.26 -10.68
CA ILE A 236 1.79 0.95 -12.09
C ILE A 236 2.66 -0.30 -12.23
N THR A 237 3.71 -0.42 -11.41
CA THR A 237 4.57 -1.63 -11.37
C THR A 237 3.77 -2.88 -11.00
N ALA A 238 2.88 -2.79 -10.01
CA ALA A 238 2.01 -3.90 -9.62
C ALA A 238 1.04 -4.29 -10.75
N VAL A 239 0.46 -3.31 -11.46
CA VAL A 239 -0.42 -3.54 -12.62
C VAL A 239 0.31 -4.32 -13.71
N ARG A 240 1.51 -3.90 -14.10
CA ARG A 240 2.32 -4.61 -15.11
C ARG A 240 2.63 -6.05 -14.68
N TRP A 241 3.00 -6.22 -13.42
CA TRP A 241 3.39 -7.53 -12.89
C TRP A 241 2.21 -8.49 -12.82
N VAL A 242 1.05 -8.03 -12.36
CA VAL A 242 -0.14 -8.90 -12.19
C VAL A 242 -0.84 -9.21 -13.51
N HIS A 243 -0.75 -8.31 -14.51
CA HIS A 243 -1.40 -8.48 -15.81
C HIS A 243 -1.14 -9.86 -16.46
N GLY A 244 0.11 -10.33 -16.42
CA GLY A 244 0.50 -11.62 -17.02
C GLY A 244 0.26 -12.85 -16.14
N LYS A 245 -0.30 -12.71 -14.94
CA LYS A 245 -0.41 -13.81 -13.97
C LYS A 245 -1.76 -14.48 -13.96
N LYS A 246 -1.74 -15.79 -13.73
CA LYS A 246 -2.91 -16.68 -13.64
C LYS A 246 -2.64 -17.86 -12.72
N ASP A 247 -2.12 -17.59 -11.53
CA ASP A 247 -1.70 -18.62 -10.57
C ASP A 247 -2.69 -18.84 -9.42
N GLY A 248 -3.82 -18.12 -9.41
CA GLY A 248 -4.86 -18.29 -8.40
C GLY A 248 -4.45 -17.77 -7.02
N LYS A 249 -3.49 -16.82 -6.95
CA LYS A 249 -2.92 -16.35 -5.68
C LYS A 249 -3.07 -14.85 -5.46
N VAL A 250 -3.10 -14.49 -4.18
CA VAL A 250 -2.94 -13.12 -3.70
C VAL A 250 -1.47 -12.95 -3.33
N HIS A 251 -0.84 -11.91 -3.89
CA HIS A 251 0.58 -11.62 -3.73
C HIS A 251 0.80 -10.31 -3.01
N THR A 252 2.04 -10.14 -2.54
CA THR A 252 2.53 -8.93 -1.90
C THR A 252 3.37 -8.08 -2.85
N MET A 253 3.59 -6.81 -2.50
CA MET A 253 4.56 -5.98 -3.22
C MET A 253 6.01 -6.49 -3.09
N ALA A 254 6.34 -7.27 -2.07
CA ALA A 254 7.67 -7.89 -1.97
C ALA A 254 7.89 -8.88 -3.12
N GLU A 255 6.90 -9.73 -3.43
CA GLU A 255 6.95 -10.65 -4.57
C GLU A 255 6.98 -9.92 -5.92
N VAL A 256 6.25 -8.81 -6.05
CA VAL A 256 6.29 -7.93 -7.24
C VAL A 256 7.71 -7.43 -7.49
N LEU A 257 8.45 -7.12 -6.43
CA LEU A 257 9.79 -6.55 -6.48
C LEU A 257 10.92 -7.59 -6.36
N GLY A 258 10.60 -8.87 -6.15
CA GLY A 258 11.60 -9.93 -5.96
C GLY A 258 12.39 -9.83 -4.65
N LEU A 259 11.77 -9.36 -3.57
CA LEU A 259 12.38 -9.16 -2.24
C LEU A 259 12.14 -10.34 -1.28
#